data_AF-A0A8H7Y6J0-F1
#
_entry.id   AF-A0A8H7Y6J0-F1
#
_cell.length_a   1.000
_cell.length_b   1.000
_cell.length_c   1.000
_cell.angle_alpha   90.00
_cell.angle_beta   90.00
_cell.angle_gamma   90.00
#
_symmetry.space_group_name_H-M   'P 1'
#
loop_
_entity.id
_entity.type
_entity.pdbx_description
1 polymer ?
#
loop_
_entity_poly.entity_id
_entity_poly.type
_entity_poly.pdbx_seq_one_letter_code
_entity_poly.pdbx_strand_id
1 'polypeptide(L)'
;MNLTESQVLHLPPLIDGDDVSTALETLVQITQALDIPDASFAHYSSTIDALHAERHALMRSLLRLQGVEDALKDYLASLKLELNLIKRWNGILTSGSPDSIYQDTTATLEKRKEALVKKSKEHYRELESLQAEVPLSIPISINKLLTQKEKNQLKEREIREKRARIKAFQGLPPNLELARHELKQARRRQTELTQLRERLLAKMADGLA
;
A
#
# COMPACT_ATOMS: atom_id res chain seq x y z
N MET A 1 48.59 44.90 11.98
CA MET A 1 48.15 44.21 10.75
C MET A 1 46.72 43.73 10.95
N ASN A 2 45.74 44.42 10.34
CA ASN A 2 44.69 43.89 9.44
C ASN A 2 44.50 42.36 9.41
N LEU A 3 43.32 41.71 9.37
CA LEU A 3 41.92 42.02 9.01
C LEU A 3 41.00 40.85 9.50
N THR A 4 39.71 41.15 9.75
CA THR A 4 38.44 40.37 9.56
C THR A 4 38.33 38.92 10.12
N GLU A 5 37.17 38.35 10.49
CA GLU A 5 35.81 38.46 9.97
C GLU A 5 34.80 37.77 10.92
N SER A 6 33.66 38.40 11.10
CA SER A 6 32.46 38.02 11.85
C SER A 6 31.83 36.69 11.40
N GLN A 7 31.51 35.77 12.33
CA GLN A 7 30.57 34.66 12.08
C GLN A 7 29.18 35.02 12.60
N VAL A 8 28.31 35.33 11.64
CA VAL A 8 26.90 35.69 11.80
C VAL A 8 26.06 34.44 12.01
N LEU A 9 25.14 34.52 12.98
CA LEU A 9 24.09 33.54 13.25
C LEU A 9 23.21 33.35 11.99
N HIS A 10 23.25 32.17 11.38
CA HIS A 10 22.29 31.77 10.35
C HIS A 10 20.90 31.54 10.98
N LEU A 11 20.10 32.60 11.09
CA LEU A 11 18.65 32.44 10.93
C LEU A 11 18.37 32.01 9.48
N PRO A 12 17.33 31.21 9.22
CA PRO A 12 16.82 31.08 7.86
C PRO A 12 16.56 32.50 7.33
N PRO A 13 16.98 32.82 6.09
CA PRO A 13 16.82 34.16 5.54
C PRO A 13 15.36 34.56 5.69
N LEU A 14 15.14 35.76 6.23
CA LEU A 14 13.86 36.44 6.13
C LEU A 14 13.56 36.48 4.64
N ILE A 15 12.53 35.74 4.26
CA ILE A 15 12.01 35.68 2.90
C ILE A 15 11.84 37.13 2.43
N ASP A 16 12.48 37.49 1.32
CA ASP A 16 12.43 38.85 0.77
C ASP A 16 10.96 39.26 0.58
N GLY A 17 10.66 40.56 0.72
CA GLY A 17 9.27 41.05 0.66
C GLY A 17 8.50 40.65 -0.61
N ASP A 18 9.22 40.43 -1.72
CA ASP A 18 8.68 39.94 -2.98
C ASP A 18 8.27 38.45 -2.91
N ASP A 19 9.03 37.61 -2.22
CA ASP A 19 8.71 36.19 -2.03
C ASP A 19 7.51 35.99 -1.09
N VAL A 20 7.32 36.87 -0.10
CA VAL A 20 6.13 36.85 0.76
C VAL A 20 4.89 37.30 -0.01
N SER A 21 5.05 38.31 -0.88
CA SER A 21 3.95 38.83 -1.72
C SER A 21 3.48 37.79 -2.74
N THR A 22 4.42 37.11 -3.41
CA THR A 22 4.09 36.01 -4.32
C THR A 22 3.45 34.82 -3.59
N ALA A 23 3.93 34.47 -2.38
CA ALA A 23 3.31 33.44 -1.56
C ALA A 23 1.86 33.81 -1.16
N LEU A 24 1.59 35.06 -0.79
CA LEU A 24 0.24 35.56 -0.49
C LEU A 24 -0.66 35.55 -1.72
N GLU A 25 -0.17 35.97 -2.89
CA GLU A 25 -0.91 35.90 -4.14
C GLU A 25 -1.29 34.46 -4.50
N THR A 26 -0.37 33.50 -4.35
CA THR A 26 -0.69 32.08 -4.57
C THR A 26 -1.73 31.56 -3.58
N LEU A 27 -1.68 32.00 -2.31
CA LEU A 27 -2.68 31.62 -1.31
C LEU A 27 -4.07 32.18 -1.65
N VAL A 28 -4.14 33.41 -2.16
CA VAL A 28 -5.37 34.05 -2.64
C VAL A 28 -5.91 33.36 -3.90
N GLN A 29 -5.05 32.95 -4.82
CA GLN A 29 -5.47 32.15 -5.97
C GLN A 29 -6.02 30.79 -5.54
N ILE A 30 -5.40 30.16 -4.55
CA ILE A 30 -5.86 28.88 -3.99
C ILE A 30 -7.21 29.04 -3.27
N THR A 31 -7.44 30.11 -2.50
CA THR A 31 -8.77 30.34 -1.88
C THR A 31 -9.84 30.57 -2.91
N GLN A 32 -9.57 31.36 -3.93
CA GLN A 32 -10.53 31.65 -4.99
C GLN A 32 -10.85 30.39 -5.80
N ALA A 33 -9.84 29.56 -6.10
CA ALA A 33 -10.04 28.32 -6.84
C ALA A 33 -10.79 27.25 -6.02
N LEU A 34 -10.60 27.24 -4.70
CA LEU A 34 -11.25 26.30 -3.78
C LEU A 34 -12.55 26.85 -3.16
N ASP A 35 -12.98 28.06 -3.56
CA ASP A 35 -14.16 28.77 -3.05
C ASP A 35 -14.20 28.83 -1.50
N ILE A 36 -13.05 29.11 -0.88
CA ILE A 36 -12.91 29.14 0.58
C ILE A 36 -13.28 30.55 1.10
N PRO A 37 -14.29 30.66 1.99
CA PRO A 37 -14.81 31.95 2.44
C PRO A 37 -13.84 32.71 3.37
N ASP A 38 -12.94 32.01 4.06
CA ASP A 38 -11.97 32.61 5.00
C ASP A 38 -10.58 31.99 4.86
N ALA A 39 -9.55 32.85 4.75
CA ALA A 39 -8.14 32.48 4.73
C ALA A 39 -7.57 32.01 6.09
N SER A 40 -8.42 31.49 6.96
CA SER A 40 -7.98 30.94 8.24
C SER A 40 -7.33 29.57 8.05
N PHE A 41 -6.20 29.34 8.72
CA PHE A 41 -5.50 28.06 8.67
C PHE A 41 -6.40 26.85 8.94
N ALA A 42 -7.36 26.99 9.86
CA ALA A 42 -8.31 25.93 10.19
C ALA A 42 -9.23 25.58 9.01
N HIS A 43 -9.75 26.58 8.27
CA HIS A 43 -10.59 26.35 7.11
C HIS A 43 -9.80 25.66 5.99
N TYR A 44 -8.62 26.15 5.65
CA TYR A 44 -7.76 25.50 4.66
C TYR A 44 -7.45 24.05 5.00
N SER A 45 -7.00 23.79 6.24
CA SER A 45 -6.70 22.43 6.68
C SER A 45 -7.93 21.53 6.53
N SER A 46 -9.11 22.01 6.92
CA SER A 46 -10.35 21.22 6.81
C SER A 46 -10.74 20.94 5.35
N THR A 47 -10.57 21.90 4.44
CA THR A 47 -10.86 21.72 3.01
C THR A 47 -9.87 20.77 2.35
N ILE A 48 -8.58 20.84 2.73
CA ILE A 48 -7.55 19.91 2.27
C ILE A 48 -7.88 18.49 2.74
N ASP A 49 -8.24 18.33 4.01
CA ASP A 49 -8.65 17.04 4.56
C ASP A 49 -9.91 16.49 3.87
N ALA A 50 -10.89 17.35 3.58
CA ALA A 50 -12.09 16.99 2.84
C ALA A 50 -11.78 16.53 1.41
N LEU A 51 -10.96 17.28 0.67
CA LEU A 51 -10.51 16.93 -0.68
C LEU A 51 -9.71 15.62 -0.69
N HIS A 52 -8.87 15.39 0.32
CA HIS A 52 -8.17 14.12 0.48
C HIS A 52 -9.15 12.97 0.72
N ALA A 53 -10.15 13.16 1.60
CA ALA A 53 -11.17 12.16 1.87
C ALA A 53 -11.99 11.82 0.61
N GLU A 54 -12.40 12.82 -0.16
CA GLU A 54 -13.09 12.66 -1.45
C GLU A 54 -12.23 11.94 -2.47
N ARG A 55 -10.96 12.35 -2.63
CA ARG A 55 -10.00 11.67 -3.51
C ARG A 55 -9.86 10.19 -3.14
N HIS A 56 -9.75 9.87 -1.85
CA HIS A 56 -9.67 8.48 -1.39
C HIS A 56 -10.99 7.72 -1.58
N ALA A 57 -12.15 8.39 -1.47
CA ALA A 57 -13.43 7.78 -1.80
C ALA A 57 -13.55 7.46 -3.29
N LEU A 58 -13.17 8.41 -4.16
CA LEU A 58 -13.14 8.24 -5.61
C LEU A 58 -12.18 7.12 -6.02
N MET A 59 -10.94 7.13 -5.50
CA MET A 59 -9.96 6.09 -5.75
C MET A 59 -10.47 4.69 -5.36
N ARG A 60 -11.15 4.57 -4.21
CA ARG A 60 -11.81 3.31 -3.80
C ARG A 60 -12.93 2.90 -4.76
N SER A 61 -13.74 3.86 -5.21
CA SER A 61 -14.82 3.58 -6.16
C SER A 61 -14.30 3.13 -7.52
N LEU A 62 -13.21 3.73 -8.01
CA LEU A 62 -12.54 3.38 -9.26
C LEU A 62 -11.99 1.96 -9.19
N LEU A 63 -11.28 1.61 -8.11
CA LEU A 63 -10.76 0.26 -7.90
C LEU A 63 -11.89 -0.79 -7.86
N ARG A 64 -13.04 -0.47 -7.26
CA ARG A 64 -14.21 -1.35 -7.25
C ARG A 64 -14.79 -1.52 -8.66
N LEU A 65 -14.93 -0.44 -9.41
CA LEU A 65 -15.41 -0.46 -10.80
C LEU A 65 -14.49 -1.30 -11.69
N GLN A 66 -13.18 -1.13 -11.56
CA GLN A 66 -12.20 -1.93 -12.28
C GLN A 66 -12.33 -3.42 -11.93
N GLY A 67 -12.49 -3.77 -10.64
CA GLY A 67 -12.73 -5.15 -10.23
C GLY A 67 -14.02 -5.75 -10.80
N VAL A 68 -15.09 -4.96 -10.91
CA VAL A 68 -16.35 -5.38 -11.56
C VAL A 68 -16.15 -5.56 -13.07
N GLU A 69 -15.41 -4.66 -13.71
CA GLU A 69 -15.10 -4.74 -15.14
C GLU A 69 -14.31 -6.01 -15.48
N ASP A 70 -13.27 -6.32 -14.69
CA ASP A 70 -12.46 -7.52 -14.88
C ASP A 70 -13.29 -8.79 -14.68
N ALA A 71 -14.13 -8.84 -13.64
CA ALA A 71 -15.06 -9.95 -13.44
C ALA A 71 -16.06 -10.13 -14.60
N LEU A 72 -16.58 -9.03 -15.15
CA LEU A 72 -17.48 -9.08 -16.32
C LEU A 72 -16.75 -9.57 -17.58
N LYS A 73 -15.49 -9.20 -17.78
CA LYS A 73 -14.66 -9.72 -18.89
C LYS A 73 -14.44 -11.21 -18.75
N ASP A 74 -14.16 -11.69 -17.55
CA ASP A 74 -13.99 -13.12 -17.27
C ASP A 74 -15.28 -13.90 -17.53
N TYR A 75 -16.43 -13.41 -17.05
CA TYR A 75 -17.73 -14.01 -17.33
C TYR A 75 -18.06 -14.01 -18.82
N LEU A 76 -17.77 -12.93 -19.53
CA LEU A 76 -17.97 -12.85 -20.97
C LEU A 76 -17.09 -13.86 -21.72
N ALA A 77 -15.83 -14.03 -21.31
CA ALA A 77 -14.94 -15.03 -21.89
C ALA A 77 -15.46 -16.46 -21.63
N SER A 78 -15.93 -16.75 -20.42
CA SER A 78 -16.57 -18.01 -20.06
C SER A 78 -17.82 -18.29 -20.88
N LEU A 79 -18.74 -17.32 -21.01
CA LEU A 79 -19.95 -17.45 -21.81
C LEU A 79 -19.65 -17.65 -23.30
N LYS A 80 -18.61 -16.98 -23.85
CA LYS A 80 -18.16 -17.21 -25.22
C LYS A 80 -17.67 -18.65 -25.41
N LEU A 81 -16.94 -19.19 -24.44
CA LEU A 81 -16.48 -20.58 -24.47
C LEU A 81 -17.66 -21.54 -24.42
N GLU A 82 -18.61 -21.34 -23.51
CA GLU A 82 -19.82 -22.17 -23.41
C GLU A 82 -20.66 -22.13 -24.69
N LEU A 83 -20.85 -20.94 -25.27
CA LEU A 83 -21.56 -20.79 -26.53
C LEU A 83 -20.85 -21.50 -27.68
N ASN A 84 -19.52 -21.45 -27.73
CA ASN A 84 -18.73 -22.19 -28.72
C ASN A 84 -18.85 -23.71 -28.52
N LEU A 85 -18.87 -24.18 -27.27
CA LEU A 85 -19.12 -25.59 -26.97
C LEU A 85 -20.53 -26.00 -27.43
N ILE A 86 -21.56 -25.22 -27.12
CA ILE A 86 -22.94 -25.50 -27.56
C ILE A 86 -23.01 -25.55 -29.09
N LYS A 87 -22.39 -24.59 -29.79
CA LYS A 87 -22.32 -24.61 -31.26
C LYS A 87 -21.64 -25.87 -31.78
N ARG A 88 -20.52 -26.27 -31.17
CA ARG A 88 -19.81 -27.50 -31.53
C ARG A 88 -20.67 -28.74 -31.28
N TRP A 89 -21.30 -28.85 -30.13
CA TRP A 89 -22.20 -29.96 -29.80
C TRP A 89 -23.40 -30.02 -30.74
N ASN A 90 -24.00 -28.87 -31.06
CA ASN A 90 -25.08 -28.81 -32.05
C ASN A 90 -24.59 -29.26 -33.43
N GLY A 91 -23.40 -28.85 -33.85
CA GLY A 91 -22.79 -29.32 -35.11
C GLY A 91 -22.55 -30.83 -35.14
N ILE A 92 -22.19 -31.41 -34.00
CA ILE A 92 -21.96 -32.85 -33.83
C ILE A 92 -23.27 -33.64 -33.75
N LEU A 93 -24.33 -33.07 -33.15
CA LEU A 93 -25.63 -33.71 -32.96
C LEU A 93 -26.58 -33.51 -34.15
N THR A 94 -26.30 -32.57 -35.06
CA THR A 94 -27.16 -32.33 -36.22
C THR A 94 -26.85 -33.35 -37.32
N SER A 95 -27.80 -34.25 -37.58
CA SER A 95 -27.72 -35.25 -38.64
C SER A 95 -27.49 -34.59 -40.01
N GLY A 96 -26.40 -34.95 -40.69
CA GLY A 96 -26.01 -34.40 -42.00
C GLY A 96 -24.84 -33.41 -41.97
N SER A 97 -24.36 -33.01 -40.79
CA SER A 97 -23.08 -32.31 -40.62
C SER A 97 -21.90 -33.27 -40.87
N PRO A 98 -20.78 -32.81 -41.47
CA PRO A 98 -19.58 -33.65 -41.66
C PRO A 98 -18.98 -34.14 -40.34
N ASP A 99 -19.22 -33.44 -39.23
CA ASP A 99 -18.77 -33.81 -37.88
C ASP A 99 -19.85 -34.58 -37.09
N SER A 100 -20.93 -35.02 -37.75
CA SER A 100 -22.07 -35.66 -37.10
C SER A 100 -21.71 -37.04 -36.53
N ILE A 101 -21.94 -37.25 -35.23
CA ILE A 101 -21.83 -38.58 -34.59
C ILE A 101 -22.78 -39.60 -35.22
N TYR A 102 -23.86 -39.18 -35.86
CA TYR A 102 -24.80 -40.09 -36.52
C TYR A 102 -24.27 -40.72 -37.82
N GLN A 103 -23.07 -40.35 -38.31
CA GLN A 103 -22.38 -41.09 -39.37
C GLN A 103 -21.58 -42.29 -38.84
N ASP A 104 -21.24 -42.29 -37.56
CA ASP A 104 -20.42 -43.31 -36.93
C ASP A 104 -21.24 -44.58 -36.67
N THR A 105 -20.80 -45.70 -37.24
CA THR A 105 -21.40 -47.03 -37.01
C THR A 105 -21.32 -47.39 -35.53
N THR A 106 -22.30 -48.14 -35.00
CA THR A 106 -22.37 -48.56 -33.58
C THR A 106 -21.04 -49.11 -33.04
N ALA A 107 -20.30 -49.86 -33.87
CA ALA A 107 -18.97 -50.39 -33.54
C ALA A 107 -17.90 -49.32 -33.26
N THR A 108 -17.96 -48.15 -33.91
CA THR A 108 -17.02 -47.05 -33.67
C THR A 108 -17.33 -46.29 -32.38
N LEU A 109 -18.62 -46.20 -32.01
CA LEU A 109 -19.07 -45.66 -30.73
C LEU A 109 -18.65 -46.54 -29.56
N GLU A 110 -18.77 -47.86 -29.69
CA GLU A 110 -18.29 -48.82 -28.68
C GLU A 110 -16.78 -48.69 -28.46
N LYS A 111 -15.98 -48.62 -29.53
CA LYS A 111 -14.53 -48.39 -29.44
C LYS A 111 -14.18 -47.08 -28.73
N ARG A 112 -14.91 -46.00 -29.02
CA ARG A 112 -14.69 -44.71 -28.32
C ARG A 112 -15.07 -44.78 -26.84
N LYS A 113 -16.17 -45.45 -26.50
CA LYS A 113 -16.57 -45.67 -25.11
C LYS A 113 -15.50 -46.44 -24.33
N GLU A 114 -14.98 -47.51 -24.92
CA GLU A 114 -13.88 -48.29 -24.32
C GLU A 114 -12.62 -47.44 -24.13
N ALA A 115 -12.24 -46.63 -25.13
CA ALA A 115 -11.11 -45.72 -25.03
C ALA A 115 -11.30 -44.66 -23.92
N LEU A 116 -12.53 -44.15 -23.76
CA LEU A 116 -12.85 -43.15 -22.73
C LEU A 116 -12.80 -43.76 -21.32
N VAL A 117 -13.34 -44.99 -21.15
CA VAL A 117 -13.23 -45.75 -19.88
C VAL A 117 -11.78 -46.09 -19.56
N LYS A 118 -10.95 -46.37 -20.57
CA LYS A 118 -9.52 -46.60 -20.38
C LYS A 118 -8.82 -45.34 -19.89
N LYS A 119 -9.05 -44.18 -20.55
CA LYS A 119 -8.50 -42.89 -20.11
C LYS A 119 -8.98 -42.48 -18.72
N SER A 120 -10.25 -42.69 -18.38
CA SER A 120 -10.75 -42.36 -17.05
C SER A 120 -10.06 -43.19 -15.97
N LYS A 121 -9.75 -44.47 -16.25
CA LYS A 121 -8.97 -45.32 -15.35
C LYS A 121 -7.52 -44.87 -15.24
N GLU A 122 -6.90 -44.42 -16.33
CA GLU A 122 -5.55 -43.85 -16.33
C GLU A 122 -5.50 -42.60 -15.45
N HIS A 123 -6.40 -41.64 -15.65
CA HIS A 123 -6.47 -40.42 -14.81
C HIS A 123 -6.78 -40.72 -13.34
N TYR A 124 -7.61 -41.72 -13.06
CA TYR A 124 -7.86 -42.14 -11.68
C TYR A 124 -6.58 -42.68 -11.02
N ARG A 125 -5.79 -43.48 -11.74
CA ARG A 125 -4.49 -43.98 -11.26
C ARG A 125 -3.48 -42.86 -11.07
N GLU A 126 -3.44 -41.88 -11.97
CA GLU A 126 -2.60 -40.69 -11.83
C GLU A 126 -2.98 -39.87 -10.59
N LEU A 127 -4.28 -39.70 -10.33
CA LEU A 127 -4.76 -39.05 -9.11
C LEU A 127 -4.35 -39.82 -7.86
N GLU A 128 -4.47 -41.14 -7.88
CA GLU A 128 -4.07 -42.02 -6.78
C GLU A 128 -2.55 -41.95 -6.53
N SER A 129 -1.73 -41.94 -7.59
CA SER A 129 -0.27 -41.76 -7.45
C SER A 129 0.09 -40.38 -6.91
N LEU A 130 -0.58 -39.31 -7.37
CA LEU A 130 -0.34 -37.96 -6.87
C LEU A 130 -0.75 -37.81 -5.41
N GLN A 131 -1.84 -38.45 -4.99
CA GLN A 131 -2.26 -38.49 -3.59
C GLN A 131 -1.30 -39.30 -2.71
N ALA A 132 -0.63 -40.32 -3.27
CA ALA A 132 0.38 -41.11 -2.58
C ALA A 132 1.74 -40.35 -2.45
N GLU A 133 2.15 -39.60 -3.47
CA GLU A 133 3.39 -38.81 -3.48
C GLU A 133 3.31 -37.55 -2.62
N VAL A 134 2.15 -36.89 -2.62
CA VAL A 134 1.91 -35.67 -1.85
C VAL A 134 0.62 -35.84 -1.07
N PRO A 135 0.67 -36.10 0.26
CA PRO A 135 -0.53 -36.02 1.07
C PRO A 135 -1.04 -34.58 1.04
N LEU A 136 -2.01 -34.29 0.16
CA LEU A 136 -2.67 -32.97 0.05
C LEU A 136 -3.31 -32.52 1.38
N SER A 137 -3.52 -33.47 2.29
CA SER A 137 -3.84 -33.22 3.69
C SER A 137 -2.54 -33.04 4.50
N ILE A 138 -1.90 -31.88 4.41
CA ILE A 138 -1.22 -31.35 5.59
C ILE A 138 -2.35 -30.76 6.43
N PRO A 139 -2.73 -31.36 7.58
CA PRO A 139 -3.73 -30.79 8.45
C PRO A 139 -3.13 -29.54 9.12
N ILE A 140 -3.12 -28.45 8.37
CA ILE A 140 -2.93 -27.11 8.88
C ILE A 140 -4.25 -26.77 9.58
N SER A 141 -4.38 -27.28 10.81
CA SER A 141 -5.48 -26.91 11.69
C SER A 141 -5.48 -25.39 11.89
N ILE A 142 -6.66 -24.78 11.93
CA ILE A 142 -6.85 -23.34 12.19
C ILE A 142 -6.05 -22.89 13.43
N ASN A 143 -5.93 -23.76 14.44
CA ASN A 143 -5.13 -23.51 15.64
C ASN A 143 -3.62 -23.33 15.35
N LYS A 144 -3.06 -24.08 14.39
CA LYS A 144 -1.66 -23.90 13.95
C LYS A 144 -1.45 -22.57 13.25
N LEU A 145 -2.42 -22.12 12.45
CA LEU A 145 -2.35 -20.80 11.80
C LEU A 145 -2.48 -19.66 12.82
N LEU A 146 -3.38 -19.79 13.80
CA LEU A 146 -3.55 -18.81 14.86
C LEU A 146 -2.29 -18.68 15.72
N THR A 147 -1.73 -19.80 16.17
CA THR A 147 -0.47 -19.80 16.93
C THR A 147 0.71 -19.24 16.12
N GLN A 148 0.77 -19.51 14.81
CA GLN A 148 1.76 -18.90 13.92
C GLN A 148 1.57 -17.38 13.81
N LYS A 149 0.32 -16.91 13.66
CA LYS A 149 -0.02 -15.49 13.58
C LYS A 149 0.37 -14.75 14.86
N GLU A 150 0.08 -15.32 16.03
CA GLU A 150 0.47 -14.76 17.33
C GLU A 150 1.99 -14.65 17.47
N LYS A 151 2.73 -15.70 17.10
CA LYS A 151 4.20 -15.67 17.07
C LYS A 151 4.75 -14.57 16.16
N ASN A 152 4.15 -14.39 14.98
CA ASN A 152 4.56 -13.34 14.05
C ASN A 152 4.28 -11.94 14.62
N GLN A 153 3.13 -11.73 15.24
CA GLN A 153 2.80 -10.44 15.87
C GLN A 153 3.75 -10.10 17.03
N LEU A 154 4.14 -11.08 17.84
CA LEU A 154 5.13 -10.87 18.90
C LEU A 154 6.48 -10.44 18.32
N LYS A 155 6.96 -11.15 17.29
CA LYS A 155 8.22 -10.79 16.60
C LYS A 155 8.16 -9.40 15.95
N GLU A 156 7.04 -9.03 15.36
CA GLU A 156 6.86 -7.70 14.79
C GLU A 156 6.95 -6.59 15.84
N ARG A 157 6.38 -6.81 17.04
CA ARG A 157 6.50 -5.86 18.16
C ARG A 157 7.95 -5.73 18.60
N GLU A 158 8.66 -6.84 18.79
CA GLU A 158 10.09 -6.83 19.16
C GLU A 158 10.95 -6.10 18.11
N ILE A 159 10.70 -6.34 16.82
CA ILE A 159 11.40 -5.65 15.73
C ILE A 159 11.11 -4.15 15.77
N ARG A 160 9.86 -3.76 16.01
CA ARG A 160 9.46 -2.35 16.12
C ARG A 160 10.17 -1.67 17.28
N GLU A 161 10.24 -2.31 18.45
CA GLU A 161 10.98 -1.80 19.61
C GLU A 161 12.48 -1.66 19.32
N LYS A 162 13.11 -2.68 18.72
CA LYS A 162 14.52 -2.63 18.34
C LYS A 162 14.79 -1.51 17.34
N ARG A 163 13.92 -1.33 16.34
CA ARG A 163 14.01 -0.22 15.38
C ARG A 163 13.85 1.14 16.05
N ALA A 164 12.93 1.28 17.01
CA ALA A 164 12.76 2.51 17.77
C ALA A 164 14.00 2.84 18.60
N ARG A 165 14.60 1.83 19.26
CA ARG A 165 15.87 2.00 19.99
C ARG A 165 16.98 2.44 19.04
N ILE A 166 17.17 1.77 17.91
CA ILE A 166 18.19 2.16 16.91
C ILE A 166 17.97 3.59 16.44
N LYS A 167 16.72 3.98 16.13
CA LYS A 167 16.39 5.34 15.70
C LYS A 167 16.69 6.38 16.79
N ALA A 168 16.48 6.07 18.07
CA ALA A 168 16.82 6.96 19.18
C ALA A 168 18.34 7.19 19.32
N PHE A 169 19.16 6.24 18.88
CA PHE A 169 20.63 6.34 18.87
C PHE A 169 21.20 6.74 17.51
N GLN A 170 20.35 7.03 16.52
CA GLN A 170 20.77 7.43 15.19
C GLN A 170 21.36 8.85 15.26
N GLY A 171 22.68 8.95 15.08
CA GLY A 171 23.43 10.22 15.18
C GLY A 171 24.38 10.32 16.39
N LEU A 172 24.38 9.34 17.30
CA LEU A 172 25.39 9.25 18.36
C LEU A 172 26.61 8.45 17.87
N PRO A 173 27.84 8.83 18.27
CA PRO A 173 29.04 8.05 17.99
C PRO A 173 28.94 6.63 18.56
N PRO A 174 29.52 5.62 17.90
CA PRO A 174 29.47 4.23 18.36
C PRO A 174 30.20 4.00 19.71
N ASN A 175 31.10 4.91 20.10
CA ASN A 175 31.78 4.89 21.39
C ASN A 175 30.90 5.51 22.48
N LEU A 176 30.49 4.70 23.47
CA LEU A 176 29.59 5.11 24.56
C LEU A 176 30.08 6.33 25.36
N GLU A 177 31.39 6.45 25.60
CA GLU A 177 31.96 7.58 26.35
C GLU A 177 31.92 8.90 25.56
N LEU A 178 32.15 8.84 24.24
CA LEU A 178 32.01 9.99 23.34
C LEU A 178 30.54 10.42 23.23
N ALA A 179 29.63 9.46 23.06
CA ALA A 179 28.19 9.71 23.06
C ALA A 179 27.69 10.37 24.35
N ARG A 180 28.20 9.94 25.52
CA ARG A 180 27.89 10.57 26.82
C ARG A 180 28.39 12.01 26.89
N HIS A 181 29.60 12.27 26.40
CA HIS A 181 30.17 13.62 26.39
C HIS A 181 29.37 14.55 25.47
N GLU A 182 29.08 14.14 24.25
CA GLU A 182 28.27 14.91 23.29
C GLU A 182 26.85 15.17 23.81
N LEU A 183 26.20 14.18 24.43
CA LEU A 183 24.88 14.35 25.04
C LEU A 183 24.92 15.36 26.19
N LYS A 184 25.97 15.34 27.03
CA LYS A 184 26.16 16.32 28.10
C LYS A 184 26.36 17.73 27.55
N GLN A 185 27.11 17.86 26.46
CA GLN A 185 27.34 19.13 25.78
C GLN A 185 26.07 19.67 25.11
N ALA A 186 25.30 18.81 24.44
CA ALA A 186 24.01 19.15 23.85
C ALA A 186 22.99 19.59 24.91
N ARG A 187 22.93 18.91 26.07
CA ARG A 187 22.07 19.33 27.19
C ARG A 187 22.44 20.70 27.73
N ARG A 188 23.73 21.01 27.87
CA ARG A 188 24.19 22.34 28.31
C ARG A 188 23.75 23.43 27.33
N ARG A 189 23.98 23.22 26.03
CA ARG A 189 23.51 24.14 24.98
C ARG A 189 22.00 24.32 25.01
N GLN A 190 21.25 23.23 25.19
CA GLN A 190 19.79 23.29 25.32
C GLN A 190 19.37 24.16 26.52
N THR A 191 19.98 23.97 27.70
CA THR A 191 19.65 24.77 28.88
C THR A 191 19.99 26.25 28.69
N GLU A 192 21.11 26.56 28.04
CA GLU A 192 21.50 27.93 27.71
C GLU A 192 20.48 28.59 26.76
N LEU A 193 20.05 27.87 25.72
CA LEU A 193 19.02 28.34 24.79
C LEU A 193 17.67 28.53 25.49
N THR A 194 17.29 27.63 26.40
CA THR A 194 16.05 27.78 27.19
C THR A 194 16.11 29.03 28.06
N GLN A 195 17.22 29.26 28.77
CA GLN A 195 17.40 30.47 29.58
C GLN A 195 17.38 31.74 28.73
N LEU A 196 17.99 31.71 27.54
CA LEU A 196 17.99 32.84 26.62
C LEU A 196 16.57 33.13 26.11
N ARG A 197 15.82 32.08 25.76
CA ARG A 197 14.40 32.18 25.40
C ARG A 197 13.59 32.80 26.55
N GLU A 198 13.75 32.32 27.77
CA GLU A 198 13.04 32.85 28.94
C GLU A 198 13.37 34.33 29.17
N ARG A 199 14.65 34.72 29.05
CA ARG A 199 15.05 36.14 29.15
C ARG A 199 14.44 37.00 28.05
N LEU A 200 14.37 36.50 26.82
CA LEU A 200 13.75 37.24 25.71
C LEU A 200 12.23 37.38 25.94
N LEU A 201 11.57 36.31 26.37
CA LEU A 201 10.14 36.36 26.71
C LEU A 201 9.86 37.34 27.86
N ALA A 202 10.71 37.38 28.89
CA ALA A 202 10.60 38.36 29.97
C ALA A 202 10.74 39.80 29.46
N LYS A 203 11.75 40.08 28.63
CA LYS A 203 11.93 41.42 28.01
C LYS A 203 10.76 41.83 27.11
N MET A 204 10.14 40.88 26.42
CA MET A 204 8.96 41.16 25.59
C MET A 204 7.73 41.46 26.46
N ALA A 205 7.56 40.79 27.60
CA ALA A 205 6.49 41.06 28.54
C ALA A 205 6.64 42.44 29.22
N ASP A 206 7.88 42.81 29.60
CA ASP A 206 8.17 44.11 30.22
C ASP A 206 7.98 45.30 29.26
N GLY A 207 8.12 45.10 27.94
CA GLY A 207 7.91 46.12 26.92
C GLY A 207 6.46 46.35 26.48
N LEU A 208 5.51 45.55 26.99
CA LEU A 208 4.08 45.64 26.72
C LEU A 208 3.27 46.25 27.88
N ALA A 209 3.93 46.63 28.99
CA ALA A 209 3.37 47.33 30.14
C ALA A 209 3.69 48.83 30.09
#